data_AF-A0A6N7HDH8-F1
#
_entry.id   AF-A0A6N7HDH8-F1
#
_cell.length_a   1.000
_cell.length_b   1.000
_cell.length_c   1.000
_cell.angle_alpha   90.00
_cell.angle_beta   90.00
_cell.angle_gamma   90.00
#
_symmetry.space_group_name_H-M   'P 1'
#
loop_
_entity.id
_entity.type
_entity.pdbx_description
1 polymer ?
#
loop_
_entity_poly.entity_id
_entity_poly.type
_entity_poly.pdbx_seq_one_letter_code
_entity_poly.pdbx_strand_id
1 'polypeptide(L)'
;MGKLLYSAAMSLDGFIAGAGGDMSWLTAYLGPNPLVDELVGDVGALLVGNRTFGGGDPYKGTENEGKAFGGGWEGPSFVLTHHAPDRAVPGVTFVGDLAAGVAAAKAAAGDKYVTVLGAGVAHQCLDAGVLDEVLVIISPVLLGDGVRLFDQPGGADVRLERISLSGVPHGTNLWFRVLG
;
A
#
# COMPACT_ATOMS: atom_id res chain seq x y z
N MET A 1 -16.68 3.61 10.43
CA MET A 1 -15.28 3.39 10.88
C MET A 1 -14.49 2.88 9.69
N GLY A 2 -13.42 3.58 9.34
CA GLY A 2 -12.63 3.32 8.15
C GLY A 2 -12.06 1.91 8.08
N LYS A 3 -12.13 1.34 6.89
CA LYS A 3 -11.55 0.02 6.56
C LYS A 3 -10.05 0.14 6.28
N LEU A 4 -9.27 -0.87 6.66
CA LEU A 4 -7.89 -1.02 6.21
C LEU A 4 -7.85 -1.74 4.89
N LEU A 5 -7.28 -1.07 3.89
CA LEU A 5 -7.03 -1.62 2.56
C LEU A 5 -5.54 -1.74 2.34
N TYR A 6 -5.04 -2.96 2.13
CA TYR A 6 -3.70 -3.14 1.56
C TYR A 6 -3.78 -3.03 0.05
N SER A 7 -3.19 -1.98 -0.53
CA SER A 7 -3.20 -1.74 -1.98
C SER A 7 -1.78 -1.73 -2.54
N ALA A 8 -1.54 -2.46 -3.63
CA ALA A 8 -0.25 -2.47 -4.30
C ALA A 8 -0.35 -2.78 -5.80
N ALA A 9 0.50 -2.13 -6.60
CA ALA A 9 0.88 -2.66 -7.91
C ALA A 9 1.88 -3.81 -7.72
N MET A 10 1.77 -4.86 -8.53
CA MET A 10 2.56 -6.08 -8.38
C MET A 10 2.91 -6.65 -9.76
N SER A 11 4.12 -7.19 -9.91
CA SER A 11 4.49 -8.02 -11.04
C SER A 11 3.72 -9.35 -11.05
N LEU A 12 3.67 -10.03 -12.18
CA LEU A 12 2.97 -11.31 -12.32
C LEU A 12 3.56 -12.42 -11.43
N ASP A 13 4.86 -12.37 -11.13
CA ASP A 13 5.57 -13.28 -10.24
C ASP A 13 5.58 -12.85 -8.75
N GLY A 14 4.81 -11.81 -8.42
CA GLY A 14 4.44 -11.52 -7.04
C GLY A 14 5.24 -10.43 -6.34
N PHE A 15 5.98 -9.58 -7.06
CA PHE A 15 6.84 -8.54 -6.48
C PHE A 15 6.21 -7.14 -6.59
N ILE A 16 6.21 -6.40 -5.49
CA ILE A 16 5.70 -5.01 -5.41
C ILE A 16 6.79 -3.96 -5.56
N ALA A 17 8.05 -4.38 -5.44
CA ALA A 17 9.24 -3.59 -5.74
C ALA A 17 10.32 -4.56 -6.23
N GLY A 18 11.21 -4.09 -7.11
CA GLY A 18 12.37 -4.86 -7.54
C GLY A 18 13.44 -5.01 -6.45
N ALA A 19 14.57 -5.62 -6.81
CA ALA A 19 15.73 -5.76 -5.94
C ALA A 19 16.14 -4.40 -5.32
N GLY A 20 16.45 -4.40 -4.02
CA GLY A 20 16.79 -3.18 -3.29
C GLY A 20 15.63 -2.20 -3.07
N GLY A 21 14.38 -2.58 -3.41
CA GLY A 21 13.22 -1.69 -3.33
C GLY A 21 13.07 -0.78 -4.55
N ASP A 22 13.61 -1.19 -5.70
CA ASP A 22 13.47 -0.44 -6.94
C ASP A 22 12.02 -0.33 -7.39
N MET A 23 11.59 0.89 -7.70
CA MET A 23 10.25 1.20 -8.21
C MET A 23 10.28 1.68 -9.67
N SER A 24 11.46 1.78 -10.30
CA SER A 24 11.60 2.25 -11.67
C SER A 24 10.86 1.37 -12.68
N TRP A 25 10.76 0.07 -12.41
CA TRP A 25 10.03 -0.91 -13.22
C TRP A 25 8.57 -0.52 -13.45
N LEU A 26 7.94 0.13 -12.46
CA LEU A 26 6.50 0.44 -12.50
C LEU A 26 6.19 1.53 -13.53
N THR A 27 7.15 2.39 -13.87
CA THR A 27 6.96 3.53 -14.78
C THR A 27 6.42 3.12 -16.15
N ALA A 28 6.83 1.96 -16.67
CA ALA A 28 6.37 1.42 -17.94
C ALA A 28 4.91 0.92 -17.92
N TYR A 29 4.31 0.79 -16.73
CA TYR A 29 2.97 0.25 -16.51
C TYR A 29 2.02 1.24 -15.83
N LEU A 30 2.50 2.46 -15.53
CA LEU A 30 1.64 3.56 -15.11
C LEU A 30 0.69 3.94 -16.25
N GLY A 31 -0.54 4.24 -15.89
CA GLY A 31 -1.57 4.66 -16.83
C GLY A 31 -2.91 4.83 -16.13
N PRO A 32 -3.93 5.32 -16.87
CA PRO A 32 -5.27 5.51 -16.31
C PRO A 32 -5.82 4.21 -15.74
N ASN A 33 -6.33 4.27 -14.51
CA ASN A 33 -7.01 3.15 -13.88
C ASN A 33 -8.21 3.66 -13.07
N PRO A 34 -9.42 3.63 -13.65
CA PRO A 34 -10.61 4.20 -13.02
C PRO A 34 -10.88 3.69 -11.59
N LEU A 35 -10.56 2.43 -11.33
CA LEU A 35 -10.71 1.83 -10.00
C LEU A 35 -9.75 2.45 -8.98
N VAL A 36 -8.51 2.74 -9.39
CA VAL A 36 -7.53 3.42 -8.53
C VAL A 36 -7.90 4.89 -8.37
N ASP A 37 -8.37 5.55 -9.43
CA ASP A 37 -8.81 6.95 -9.37
C ASP A 37 -9.99 7.13 -8.39
N GLU A 38 -10.97 6.22 -8.45
CA GLU A 38 -12.08 6.16 -7.49
C GLU A 38 -11.60 5.88 -6.06
N LEU A 39 -10.69 4.91 -5.88
CA LEU A 39 -10.11 4.60 -4.58
C LEU A 39 -9.41 5.82 -3.98
N VAL A 40 -8.59 6.52 -4.77
CA VAL A 40 -7.85 7.72 -4.31
C VAL A 40 -8.81 8.78 -3.76
N GLY A 41 -9.98 8.98 -4.38
CA GLY A 41 -11.02 9.88 -3.86
C GLY A 41 -11.62 9.45 -2.51
N ASP A 42 -11.54 8.15 -2.20
CA ASP A 42 -12.06 7.53 -0.98
C ASP A 42 -10.97 7.15 0.04
N VAL A 43 -9.73 7.61 -0.14
CA VAL A 43 -8.67 7.50 0.88
C VAL A 43 -8.80 8.64 1.88
N GLY A 44 -8.89 8.29 3.17
CA GLY A 44 -8.93 9.24 4.28
C GLY A 44 -7.60 9.38 5.02
N ALA A 45 -6.78 8.32 5.07
CA ALA A 45 -5.45 8.34 5.68
C ALA A 45 -4.55 7.24 5.09
N LEU A 46 -3.24 7.38 5.31
CA LEU A 46 -2.25 6.34 5.00
C LEU A 46 -1.66 5.73 6.27
N LEU A 47 -1.44 4.42 6.26
CA LEU A 47 -0.59 3.72 7.22
C LEU A 47 0.58 3.10 6.45
N VAL A 48 1.79 3.63 6.64
CA VAL A 48 2.95 3.36 5.79
C VAL A 48 4.05 2.68 6.60
N GLY A 49 4.65 1.63 6.05
CA GLY A 49 5.85 1.03 6.62
C GLY A 49 7.09 1.90 6.42
N ASN A 50 7.99 1.95 7.40
CA ASN A 50 9.21 2.76 7.32
C ASN A 50 10.05 2.51 6.06
N ARG A 51 10.12 1.26 5.60
CA ARG A 51 10.83 0.88 4.36
C ARG A 51 10.20 1.47 3.11
N THR A 52 8.88 1.59 3.07
CA THR A 52 8.15 2.20 1.96
C THR A 52 8.26 3.72 2.03
N PHE A 53 8.16 4.30 3.23
CA PHE A 53 8.29 5.74 3.43
C PHE A 53 9.66 6.29 2.99
N GLY A 54 10.76 5.58 3.28
CA GLY A 54 12.10 5.93 2.82
C GLY A 54 12.55 5.19 1.55
N GLY A 55 11.63 4.54 0.85
CA GLY A 55 11.92 3.60 -0.23
C GLY A 55 12.10 4.24 -1.60
N GLY A 56 12.10 3.40 -2.64
CA GLY A 56 12.04 3.84 -4.03
C GLY A 56 10.70 4.50 -4.36
N ASP A 57 10.73 5.38 -5.34
CA ASP A 57 9.56 6.10 -5.84
C ASP A 57 9.51 5.97 -7.37
N PRO A 58 8.41 5.49 -7.98
CA PRO A 58 8.27 5.44 -9.43
C PRO A 58 8.34 6.83 -10.10
N TYR A 59 8.06 7.92 -9.36
CA TYR A 59 8.11 9.30 -9.83
C TYR A 59 9.44 10.00 -9.52
N LYS A 60 10.48 9.27 -9.09
CA LYS A 60 11.80 9.82 -8.79
C LYS A 60 12.35 10.66 -9.94
N GLY A 61 12.81 11.87 -9.64
CA GLY A 61 13.31 12.83 -10.63
C GLY A 61 12.23 13.62 -11.38
N THR A 62 10.96 13.51 -10.97
CA THR A 62 9.84 14.30 -11.52
C THR A 62 9.27 15.26 -10.46
N GLU A 63 8.36 16.15 -10.86
CA GLU A 63 7.68 17.06 -9.93
C GLU A 63 6.76 16.36 -8.91
N ASN A 64 6.51 15.05 -9.08
CA ASN A 64 5.66 14.24 -8.23
C ASN A 64 6.43 13.28 -7.32
N GLU A 65 7.77 13.37 -7.29
CA GLU A 65 8.59 12.64 -6.32
C GLU A 65 8.16 12.96 -4.88
N GLY A 66 8.02 11.92 -4.06
CA GLY A 66 7.59 11.97 -2.67
C GLY A 66 6.09 12.20 -2.47
N LYS A 67 5.29 12.31 -3.54
CA LYS A 67 3.84 12.52 -3.44
C LYS A 67 3.08 11.20 -3.52
N ALA A 68 2.18 10.99 -2.57
CA ALA A 68 1.29 9.83 -2.58
C ALA A 68 0.46 9.79 -3.88
N PHE A 69 0.37 8.59 -4.48
CA PHE A 69 -0.34 8.36 -5.75
C PHE A 69 0.07 9.34 -6.86
N GLY A 70 1.36 9.69 -6.95
CA GLY A 70 1.86 10.62 -7.96
C GLY A 70 1.30 12.04 -7.83
N GLY A 71 0.88 12.45 -6.63
CA GLY A 71 0.24 13.74 -6.38
C GLY A 71 -1.28 13.74 -6.50
N GLY A 72 -1.90 12.59 -6.75
CA GLY A 72 -3.36 12.45 -6.80
C GLY A 72 -4.04 12.54 -5.43
N TRP A 73 -3.27 12.49 -4.33
CA TRP A 73 -3.81 12.52 -2.97
C TRP A 73 -2.93 13.33 -2.01
N GLU A 74 -3.58 14.03 -1.09
CA GLU A 74 -2.96 14.67 0.07
C GLU A 74 -3.80 14.39 1.32
N GLY A 75 -3.12 14.16 2.45
CA GLY A 75 -3.80 13.88 3.71
C GLY A 75 -2.88 13.32 4.80
N PRO A 76 -3.46 12.92 5.95
CA PRO A 76 -2.69 12.45 7.10
C PRO A 76 -2.02 11.10 6.81
N SER A 77 -0.71 11.04 7.02
CA SER A 77 0.09 9.81 6.86
C SER A 77 0.68 9.38 8.20
N PHE A 78 0.54 8.10 8.53
CA PHE A 78 1.08 7.50 9.75
C PHE A 78 2.16 6.50 9.37
N VAL A 79 3.42 6.75 9.79
CA VAL A 79 4.55 5.89 9.46
C VAL A 79 4.89 5.01 10.66
N LEU A 80 4.73 3.70 10.51
CA LEU A 80 5.08 2.73 11.55
C LEU A 80 6.60 2.52 11.60
N THR A 81 7.22 2.96 12.68
CA THR A 81 8.67 2.85 12.92
C THR A 81 9.02 2.90 14.41
N HIS A 82 10.00 2.12 14.83
CA HIS A 82 10.62 2.27 16.16
C HIS A 82 11.72 3.35 16.19
N HIS A 83 12.08 3.89 15.03
CA HIS A 83 13.13 4.88 14.84
C HIS A 83 12.55 6.07 14.08
N ALA A 84 11.83 6.94 14.78
CA ALA A 84 11.36 8.19 14.21
C ALA A 84 12.56 9.12 13.94
N PRO A 85 12.56 9.88 12.83
CA PRO A 85 13.59 10.89 12.59
C PRO A 85 13.47 12.03 13.59
N ASP A 86 14.61 12.65 13.92
CA ASP A 86 14.65 13.81 14.82
C ASP A 86 13.90 15.03 14.25
N ARG A 87 13.83 15.12 12.92
CA ARG A 87 13.14 16.19 12.21
C ARG A 87 11.73 15.76 11.82
N ALA A 88 10.75 16.58 12.22
CA ALA A 88 9.37 16.43 11.77
C ALA A 88 9.25 16.54 10.24
N VAL A 89 8.45 15.65 9.66
CA VAL A 89 8.07 15.69 8.24
C VAL A 89 6.63 16.20 8.16
N PRO A 90 6.35 17.29 7.43
CA PRO A 90 4.99 17.83 7.31
C PRO A 90 3.98 16.78 6.84
N GLY A 91 2.81 16.72 7.47
CA GLY A 91 1.75 15.77 7.13
C GLY A 91 1.99 14.32 7.57
N VAL A 92 3.13 14.04 8.21
CA VAL A 92 3.52 12.69 8.65
C VAL A 92 3.58 12.60 10.17
N THR A 93 2.93 11.59 10.73
CA THR A 93 3.03 11.22 12.14
C THR A 93 3.75 9.88 12.24
N PHE A 94 4.87 9.83 12.96
CA PHE A 94 5.58 8.58 13.23
C PHE A 94 4.95 7.88 14.45
N VAL A 95 4.61 6.60 14.29
CA VAL A 95 3.97 5.79 15.32
C VAL A 95 4.83 4.56 15.62
N GLY A 96 5.00 4.26 16.92
CA GLY A 96 5.90 3.21 17.40
C GLY A 96 5.26 1.85 17.59
N ASP A 97 3.92 1.77 17.55
CA ASP A 97 3.17 0.53 17.70
C ASP A 97 2.03 0.45 16.67
N LEU A 98 1.72 -0.79 16.26
CA LEU A 98 0.72 -1.06 15.24
C LEU A 98 -0.68 -0.63 15.69
N ALA A 99 -1.08 -0.97 16.92
CA ALA A 99 -2.44 -0.74 17.39
C ALA A 99 -2.76 0.76 17.49
N ALA A 100 -1.86 1.58 18.04
CA ALA A 100 -2.03 3.03 18.04
C ALA A 100 -1.95 3.61 16.62
N GLY A 101 -1.07 3.08 15.76
CA GLY A 101 -0.99 3.49 14.35
C GLY A 101 -2.31 3.27 13.60
N VAL A 102 -2.89 2.07 13.73
CA VAL A 102 -4.19 1.72 13.17
C VAL A 102 -5.30 2.59 13.75
N ALA A 103 -5.33 2.78 15.08
CA ALA A 103 -6.35 3.60 15.73
C ALA A 103 -6.28 5.07 15.27
N ALA A 104 -5.09 5.66 15.23
CA ALA A 104 -4.88 7.04 14.77
C ALA A 104 -5.24 7.21 13.29
N ALA A 105 -4.84 6.27 12.44
CA ALA A 105 -5.17 6.29 11.02
C ALA A 105 -6.68 6.15 10.78
N LYS A 106 -7.37 5.23 11.49
CA LYS A 106 -8.84 5.08 11.39
C LYS A 106 -9.57 6.33 11.88
N ALA A 107 -9.10 6.94 12.98
CA ALA A 107 -9.68 8.17 13.50
C ALA A 107 -9.55 9.32 12.49
N ALA A 108 -8.39 9.44 11.83
CA ALA A 108 -8.15 10.45 10.81
C ALA A 108 -8.94 10.19 9.52
N ALA A 109 -9.11 8.93 9.12
CA ALA A 109 -9.84 8.55 7.92
C ALA A 109 -11.37 8.70 8.05
N GLY A 110 -11.93 8.63 9.26
CA GLY A 110 -13.37 8.68 9.47
C GLY A 110 -14.05 7.42 8.91
N ASP A 111 -14.88 7.61 7.87
CA ASP A 111 -15.55 6.51 7.16
C ASP A 111 -14.87 6.11 5.84
N LYS A 112 -13.80 6.83 5.46
CA LYS A 112 -12.97 6.54 4.28
C LYS A 112 -11.96 5.42 4.56
N TYR A 113 -11.26 4.96 3.52
CA TYR A 113 -10.20 3.96 3.66
C TYR A 113 -8.97 4.52 4.39
N VAL A 114 -8.38 3.65 5.22
CA VAL A 114 -6.97 3.72 5.58
C VAL A 114 -6.22 2.84 4.59
N THR A 115 -5.41 3.43 3.71
CA THR A 115 -4.59 2.64 2.78
C THR A 115 -3.28 2.25 3.46
N VAL A 116 -3.03 0.95 3.55
CA VAL A 116 -1.80 0.36 4.07
C VAL A 116 -0.78 0.25 2.93
N LEU A 117 0.39 0.86 3.12
CA LEU A 117 1.48 0.85 2.13
C LEU A 117 2.71 0.16 2.71
N GLY A 118 3.13 -0.93 2.04
CA GLY A 118 4.30 -1.73 2.38
C GLY A 118 3.96 -3.10 2.98
N ALA A 119 4.57 -4.14 2.41
CA ALA A 119 4.29 -5.54 2.75
C ALA A 119 4.44 -5.83 4.26
N GLY A 120 5.50 -5.34 4.89
CA GLY A 120 5.75 -5.62 6.32
C GLY A 120 4.68 -5.06 7.28
N VAL A 121 4.04 -3.94 6.95
CA VAL A 121 2.91 -3.42 7.76
C VAL A 121 1.62 -4.14 7.40
N ALA A 122 1.40 -4.45 6.13
CA ALA A 122 0.25 -5.24 5.71
C ALA A 122 0.22 -6.62 6.38
N HIS A 123 1.37 -7.29 6.49
CA HIS A 123 1.51 -8.55 7.22
C HIS A 123 1.11 -8.40 8.69
N GLN A 124 1.63 -7.37 9.37
CA GLN A 124 1.30 -7.11 10.77
C GLN A 124 -0.21 -6.84 10.97
N CYS A 125 -0.84 -6.09 10.05
CA CYS A 125 -2.28 -5.87 10.07
C CYS A 125 -3.07 -7.17 9.88
N LEU A 126 -2.57 -8.07 9.02
CA LEU A 126 -3.20 -9.36 8.76
C LEU A 126 -3.09 -10.29 9.97
N ASP A 127 -1.89 -10.43 10.54
CA ASP A 127 -1.63 -11.25 11.74
C ASP A 127 -2.44 -10.74 12.95
N ALA A 128 -2.65 -9.42 13.05
CA ALA A 128 -3.49 -8.81 14.08
C ALA A 128 -5.00 -8.92 13.80
N GLY A 129 -5.42 -9.46 12.65
CA GLY A 129 -6.83 -9.60 12.28
C GLY A 129 -7.54 -8.26 12.02
N VAL A 130 -6.80 -7.21 11.66
CA VAL A 130 -7.35 -5.85 11.45
C VAL A 130 -7.33 -5.40 9.99
N LEU A 131 -6.77 -6.20 9.08
CA LEU A 131 -6.81 -5.93 7.64
C LEU A 131 -8.17 -6.35 7.06
N ASP A 132 -8.89 -5.40 6.46
CA ASP A 132 -10.24 -5.63 5.96
C ASP A 132 -10.24 -6.09 4.50
N GLU A 133 -9.41 -5.46 3.67
CA GLU A 133 -9.43 -5.64 2.21
C GLU A 133 -8.02 -5.62 1.60
N VAL A 134 -7.88 -6.27 0.44
CA VAL A 134 -6.65 -6.30 -0.35
C VAL A 134 -6.97 -5.97 -1.80
N LEU A 135 -6.28 -4.97 -2.37
CA LEU A 135 -6.32 -4.61 -3.79
C LEU A 135 -4.95 -4.83 -4.41
N VAL A 136 -4.90 -5.66 -5.46
CA VAL A 136 -3.69 -5.92 -6.23
C VAL A 136 -3.90 -5.50 -7.67
N ILE A 137 -3.03 -4.66 -8.20
CA ILE A 137 -2.96 -4.32 -9.62
C ILE A 137 -1.79 -5.10 -10.24
N ILE A 138 -2.10 -6.18 -10.96
CA ILE A 138 -1.09 -7.07 -11.56
C ILE A 138 -0.63 -6.49 -12.90
N SER A 139 0.63 -6.07 -12.97
CA SER A 139 1.29 -5.63 -14.20
C SER A 139 1.85 -6.82 -15.00
N PRO A 140 1.83 -6.78 -16.34
CA PRO A 140 2.25 -7.89 -17.20
C PRO A 140 3.78 -7.98 -17.34
N VAL A 141 4.48 -8.16 -16.21
CA VAL A 141 5.93 -8.27 -16.13
C VAL A 141 6.35 -9.31 -15.10
N LEU A 142 7.49 -9.97 -15.34
CA LEU A 142 8.16 -10.83 -14.37
C LEU A 142 9.44 -10.11 -13.91
N LEU A 143 9.56 -9.79 -12.62
CA LEU A 143 10.74 -9.09 -12.08
C LEU A 143 11.85 -10.05 -11.67
N GLY A 144 11.52 -11.31 -11.37
CA GLY A 144 12.43 -12.37 -10.97
C GLY A 144 12.92 -12.27 -9.52
N ASP A 145 13.04 -11.07 -8.96
CA ASP A 145 13.47 -10.83 -7.58
C ASP A 145 12.98 -9.47 -7.05
N GLY A 146 12.96 -9.31 -5.73
CA GLY A 146 12.59 -8.08 -5.05
C GLY A 146 11.75 -8.27 -3.79
N VAL A 147 10.92 -7.28 -3.49
CA VAL A 147 9.99 -7.32 -2.35
C VAL A 147 8.71 -7.99 -2.80
N ARG A 148 8.36 -9.15 -2.22
CA ARG A 148 7.09 -9.81 -2.51
C ARG A 148 5.90 -9.04 -1.91
N LEU A 149 4.74 -9.13 -2.56
CA LEU A 149 3.46 -8.66 -2.00
C LEU A 149 3.20 -9.31 -0.64
N PHE A 150 3.48 -10.62 -0.58
CA PHE A 150 3.35 -11.41 0.63
C PHE A 150 4.45 -12.46 0.68
N ASP A 151 5.26 -12.45 1.74
CA ASP A 151 6.34 -13.40 2.00
C ASP A 151 6.22 -13.92 3.45
N GLN A 152 5.44 -14.98 3.63
CA GLN A 152 5.20 -15.61 4.92
C GLN A 152 5.29 -17.15 4.82
N PRO A 153 6.49 -17.71 4.62
CA PRO A 153 6.66 -19.16 4.66
C PRO A 153 6.20 -19.74 6.00
N GLY A 154 5.29 -20.72 5.96
CA GLY A 154 4.73 -21.33 7.18
C GLY A 154 3.64 -20.50 7.88
N GLY A 155 3.14 -19.43 7.25
CA GLY A 155 1.97 -18.69 7.72
C GLY A 155 0.66 -19.48 7.66
N ALA A 156 -0.39 -18.93 8.25
CA ALA A 156 -1.73 -19.51 8.22
C ALA A 156 -2.45 -19.25 6.87
N ASP A 157 -3.41 -20.10 6.53
CA ASP A 157 -4.28 -19.89 5.39
C ASP A 157 -5.18 -18.67 5.63
N VAL A 158 -5.05 -17.65 4.77
CA VAL A 158 -5.92 -16.46 4.78
C VAL A 158 -6.98 -16.63 3.72
N ARG A 159 -8.25 -16.67 4.12
CA ARG A 159 -9.38 -16.85 3.21
C ARG A 159 -9.83 -15.49 2.68
N LEU A 160 -10.05 -15.41 1.38
CA LEU A 160 -10.41 -14.17 0.69
C LEU A 160 -11.71 -14.35 -0.09
N GLU A 161 -12.57 -13.33 -0.06
CA GLU A 161 -13.75 -13.22 -0.91
C GLU A 161 -13.52 -12.15 -1.97
N ARG A 162 -13.74 -12.46 -3.25
CA ARG A 162 -13.57 -11.49 -4.34
C ARG A 162 -14.69 -10.44 -4.30
N ILE A 163 -14.32 -9.18 -4.11
CA ILE A 163 -15.20 -8.01 -4.23
C ILE A 163 -15.31 -7.59 -5.70
N SER A 164 -14.18 -7.47 -6.40
CA SER A 164 -14.13 -6.96 -7.76
C SER A 164 -12.99 -7.58 -8.58
N LEU A 165 -13.20 -7.65 -9.90
CA LEU A 165 -12.22 -8.00 -10.93
C LEU A 165 -12.44 -7.08 -12.12
N SER A 166 -11.42 -6.31 -12.47
CA SER A 166 -11.42 -5.43 -13.65
C SER A 166 -10.03 -5.40 -14.31
N GLY A 167 -9.93 -4.79 -15.48
CA GLY A 167 -8.67 -4.71 -16.22
C GLY A 167 -8.50 -3.38 -16.94
N VAL A 168 -7.24 -3.00 -17.12
CA VAL A 168 -6.75 -1.84 -17.87
C VAL A 168 -5.59 -2.29 -18.77
N PRO A 169 -5.18 -1.51 -19.79
CA PRO A 169 -4.16 -1.97 -20.76
C PRO A 169 -2.86 -2.50 -20.15
N HIS A 170 -2.45 -2.00 -18.98
CA HIS A 170 -1.21 -2.38 -18.29
C HIS A 170 -1.43 -3.03 -16.91
N GLY A 171 -2.66 -3.48 -16.61
CA GLY A 171 -2.98 -3.96 -15.27
C GLY A 171 -4.23 -4.84 -15.20
N THR A 172 -4.20 -5.86 -14.35
CA THR A 172 -5.40 -6.59 -13.90
C THR A 172 -5.66 -6.26 -12.44
N ASN A 173 -6.82 -5.68 -12.14
CA ASN A 173 -7.22 -5.33 -10.79
C ASN A 173 -7.93 -6.51 -10.12
N LEU A 174 -7.46 -6.91 -8.95
CA LEU A 174 -8.10 -7.90 -8.09
C LEU A 174 -8.35 -7.29 -6.72
N TRP A 175 -9.62 -7.17 -6.33
CA TRP A 175 -10.00 -6.63 -5.03
C TRP A 175 -10.72 -7.71 -4.22
N PHE A 176 -10.22 -7.96 -3.02
CA PHE A 176 -10.72 -8.97 -2.10
C PHE A 176 -11.06 -8.40 -0.72
N ARG A 177 -12.01 -9.05 -0.06
CA ARG A 177 -12.27 -8.96 1.38
C ARG A 177 -11.50 -10.05 2.09
N VAL A 178 -10.87 -9.72 3.21
CA VAL A 178 -10.29 -10.70 4.14
C VAL A 178 -11.40 -11.33 4.97
N LEU A 179 -11.44 -12.66 5.06
CA LEU A 179 -12.37 -13.40 5.89
C LEU A 179 -11.68 -13.79 7.20
N GLY A 180 -12.34 -13.53 8.32
CA GLY A 180 -11.91 -13.94 9.67
C GLY A 180 -12.29 -15.37 10.04
#